data_AF-A0A9E5ACW2-F1
#
_entry.id   AF-A0A9E5ACW2-F1
#
_cell.length_a   1.000
_cell.length_b   1.000
_cell.length_c   1.000
_cell.angle_alpha   90.00
_cell.angle_beta   90.00
_cell.angle_gamma   90.00
#
_symmetry.space_group_name_H-M   'P 1'
#
loop_
_entity.id
_entity.type
_entity.pdbx_description
1 polymer ?
#
loop_
_entity_poly.entity_id
_entity_poly.type
_entity_poly.pdbx_seq_one_letter_code
_entity_poly.pdbx_strand_id
1 'polypeptide(L)'
;MRFKRGDLPGIVIAALAPAGMVVLILAAYGLWQHEGSPVLGGAAANLALGAGLLAAFSRFIRRWNVLIGLLLALALDIAAIVFAQRSGNDHTALATGLKLLGVALFLGVNATAAIDLLVHGLNPVLVRRDERIAARRAAQQ
;
A
#
# COMPACT_ATOMS: atom_id res chain seq x y z
N MET A 1 16.71 -2.26 17.46
CA MET A 1 15.75 -1.12 17.48
C MET A 1 14.66 -1.43 18.50
N ARG A 2 14.33 -0.52 19.42
CA ARG A 2 13.19 -0.70 20.34
C ARG A 2 11.92 -0.20 19.65
N PHE A 3 10.96 -1.08 19.40
CA PHE A 3 9.64 -0.72 18.89
C PHE A 3 8.94 0.21 19.88
N LYS A 4 8.40 1.34 19.39
CA LYS A 4 7.60 2.27 20.19
C LYS A 4 6.13 1.96 19.97
N ARG A 5 5.27 2.34 20.93
CA ARG A 5 3.80 2.14 20.82
C ARG A 5 3.19 2.79 19.57
N GLY A 6 3.83 3.85 19.04
CA GLY A 6 3.43 4.49 17.78
C GLY A 6 3.66 3.65 16.52
N ASP A 7 4.44 2.56 16.61
CA ASP A 7 4.73 1.66 15.48
C ASP A 7 3.67 0.54 15.36
N LEU A 8 2.87 0.31 16.41
CA LEU A 8 1.86 -0.76 16.47
C LEU A 8 0.83 -0.72 15.32
N PRO A 9 0.22 0.44 14.98
CA PRO A 9 -0.74 0.49 13.88
C PRO A 9 -0.12 0.06 12.55
N GLY A 10 1.11 0.48 12.29
CA GLY A 10 1.85 0.10 11.09
C GLY A 10 2.18 -1.39 11.04
N ILE A 11 2.55 -1.98 12.18
CA ILE A 11 2.83 -3.43 12.28
C ILE A 11 1.55 -4.24 12.04
N VAL A 12 0.43 -3.85 12.65
CA VAL A 12 -0.85 -4.55 12.47
C VAL A 12 -1.31 -4.48 11.01
N ILE A 13 -1.25 -3.31 10.40
CA ILE A 13 -1.60 -3.13 8.99
C ILE A 13 -0.67 -3.94 8.10
N ALA A 14 0.63 -3.91 8.33
CA ALA A 14 1.56 -4.67 7.51
C ALA A 14 1.44 -6.19 7.66
N ALA A 15 1.01 -6.69 8.81
CA ALA A 15 0.81 -8.11 9.02
C ALA A 15 -0.48 -8.61 8.35
N LEU A 16 -1.57 -7.82 8.41
CA LEU A 16 -2.90 -8.27 8.01
C LEU A 16 -3.35 -7.77 6.64
N ALA A 17 -3.01 -6.54 6.27
CA ALA A 17 -3.42 -5.94 5.01
C ALA A 17 -2.90 -6.68 3.76
N PRO A 18 -1.65 -7.17 3.66
CA PRO A 18 -1.22 -7.88 2.46
C PRO A 18 -1.94 -9.23 2.28
N ALA A 19 -2.11 -10.00 3.35
CA ALA A 19 -2.86 -11.26 3.28
C ALA A 19 -4.33 -11.01 2.90
N GLY A 20 -4.97 -10.00 3.49
CA GLY A 20 -6.31 -9.59 3.12
C GLY A 20 -6.42 -9.12 1.67
N MET A 21 -5.50 -8.27 1.21
CA MET A 21 -5.44 -7.79 -0.17
C MET A 21 -5.22 -8.92 -1.17
N VAL A 22 -4.39 -9.93 -0.86
CA VAL A 22 -4.21 -11.09 -1.74
C VAL A 22 -5.55 -11.78 -1.89
N VAL A 23 -6.21 -12.17 -0.80
CA VAL A 23 -7.51 -12.84 -0.83
C VAL A 23 -8.55 -12.04 -1.63
N LEU A 24 -8.55 -10.72 -1.44
CA LEU A 24 -9.46 -9.81 -2.13
C LEU A 24 -9.19 -9.72 -3.64
N ILE A 25 -7.92 -9.67 -4.07
CA ILE A 25 -7.55 -9.72 -5.50
C ILE A 25 -7.90 -11.09 -6.10
N LEU A 26 -7.65 -12.19 -5.38
CA LEU A 26 -7.99 -13.52 -5.86
C LEU A 26 -9.50 -13.69 -6.06
N ALA A 27 -10.29 -13.18 -5.12
CA ALA A 27 -11.74 -13.17 -5.20
C ALA A 27 -12.24 -12.27 -6.34
N ALA A 28 -11.78 -11.02 -6.42
CA ALA A 28 -12.27 -10.04 -7.38
C ALA A 28 -11.91 -10.37 -8.84
N TYR A 29 -10.78 -11.02 -9.09
CA TYR A 29 -10.31 -11.36 -10.44
C TYR A 29 -10.47 -12.85 -10.79
N GLY A 30 -11.11 -13.65 -9.94
CA GLY A 30 -11.32 -15.08 -10.19
C GLY A 30 -10.01 -15.88 -10.30
N LEU A 31 -8.94 -15.40 -9.69
CA LEU A 31 -7.59 -15.97 -9.86
C LEU A 31 -7.34 -17.23 -9.02
N TRP A 32 -8.34 -17.71 -8.28
CA TRP A 32 -8.23 -18.94 -7.49
C TRP A 32 -7.79 -20.15 -8.32
N GLN A 33 -8.10 -20.18 -9.62
CA GLN A 33 -7.75 -21.29 -10.51
C GLN A 33 -6.32 -21.19 -11.08
N HIS A 34 -5.57 -20.13 -10.77
CA HIS A 34 -4.21 -19.91 -11.27
C HIS A 34 -3.12 -20.50 -10.37
N GLU A 35 -3.43 -21.56 -9.63
CA GLU A 35 -2.50 -22.28 -8.76
C GLU A 35 -1.25 -22.73 -9.56
N GLY A 36 -0.06 -22.44 -9.04
CA GLY A 36 1.21 -22.75 -9.71
C GLY A 36 1.66 -21.74 -10.78
N SER A 37 0.87 -20.71 -11.08
CA SER A 37 1.28 -19.64 -11.99
C SER A 37 2.17 -18.58 -11.30
N PRO A 38 3.10 -17.93 -12.04
CA PRO A 38 3.88 -16.82 -11.50
C PRO A 38 3.03 -15.61 -11.12
N VAL A 39 1.78 -15.51 -11.61
CA VAL A 39 0.87 -14.38 -11.38
C VAL A 39 0.49 -14.29 -9.91
N LEU A 40 0.17 -15.42 -9.26
CA LEU A 40 -0.17 -15.46 -7.84
C LEU A 40 1.02 -15.08 -6.96
N GLY A 41 2.20 -15.62 -7.30
CA GLY A 41 3.45 -15.29 -6.60
C GLY A 41 3.82 -13.81 -6.74
N GLY A 42 3.66 -13.23 -7.93
CA GLY A 42 3.91 -11.81 -8.19
C GLY A 42 2.95 -10.88 -7.46
N ALA A 43 1.66 -11.24 -7.39
CA ALA A 43 0.66 -10.50 -6.62
C ALA A 43 0.94 -10.55 -5.12
N ALA A 44 1.23 -11.74 -4.59
CA ALA A 44 1.58 -11.93 -3.18
C ALA A 44 2.85 -11.18 -2.80
N ALA A 45 3.89 -11.22 -3.63
CA ALA A 45 5.15 -10.51 -3.40
C ALA A 45 4.95 -8.98 -3.42
N ASN A 46 4.20 -8.44 -4.39
CA ASN A 46 3.92 -7.00 -4.44
C ASN A 46 3.18 -6.51 -3.20
N LEU A 47 2.18 -7.27 -2.75
CA LEU A 47 1.42 -6.92 -1.56
C LEU A 47 2.28 -7.05 -0.30
N ALA A 48 3.04 -8.13 -0.15
CA ALA A 48 3.94 -8.34 0.98
C ALA A 48 5.04 -7.26 1.05
N LEU A 49 5.63 -6.88 -0.08
CA LEU A 49 6.62 -5.81 -0.15
C LEU A 49 5.99 -4.46 0.20
N GLY A 50 4.83 -4.13 -0.38
CA GLY A 50 4.10 -2.90 -0.09
C GLY A 50 3.76 -2.78 1.39
N ALA A 51 3.26 -3.86 1.98
CA ALA A 51 2.96 -3.93 3.40
C ALA A 51 4.19 -3.87 4.30
N GLY A 52 5.27 -4.58 3.95
CA GLY A 52 6.53 -4.56 4.69
C GLY A 52 7.16 -3.16 4.70
N LEU A 53 7.14 -2.47 3.56
CA LEU A 53 7.56 -1.07 3.47
C LEU A 53 6.68 -0.17 4.32
N LEU A 54 5.35 -0.33 4.25
CA LEU A 54 4.40 0.39 5.10
C LEU A 54 4.66 0.18 6.60
N ALA A 55 4.98 -1.04 7.05
CA ALA A 55 5.35 -1.32 8.43
C ALA A 55 6.63 -0.61 8.83
N ALA A 56 7.70 -0.86 8.05
CA ALA A 56 9.05 -0.38 8.32
C ALA A 56 9.11 1.15 8.38
N PHE A 57 8.21 1.80 7.63
CA PHE A 57 8.16 3.25 7.48
C PHE A 57 6.90 3.90 8.05
N SER A 58 6.10 3.16 8.82
CA SER A 58 4.84 3.62 9.40
C SER A 58 4.98 4.92 10.20
N ARG A 59 6.10 5.10 10.89
CA ARG A 59 6.45 6.34 11.63
C ARG A 59 6.58 7.59 10.75
N PHE A 60 6.79 7.45 9.44
CA PHE A 60 6.92 8.55 8.49
C PHE A 60 5.60 8.90 7.82
N ILE A 61 4.58 8.07 7.99
CA ILE A 61 3.25 8.33 7.46
C ILE A 61 2.57 9.34 8.38
N ARG A 62 2.32 10.54 7.85
CA ARG A 62 1.66 11.62 8.59
C ARG A 62 0.17 11.66 8.30
N ARG A 63 -0.23 11.27 7.08
CA ARG A 63 -1.63 11.35 6.63
C ARG A 63 -2.35 10.01 6.80
N TRP A 64 -2.33 9.46 8.02
CA TRP A 64 -3.00 8.20 8.35
C TRP A 64 -4.48 8.20 7.99
N ASN A 65 -5.18 9.32 8.18
CA ASN A 65 -6.60 9.43 7.83
C ASN A 65 -6.85 9.20 6.33
N VAL A 66 -5.98 9.74 5.47
CA VAL A 66 -6.08 9.56 4.00
C VAL A 66 -5.79 8.10 3.64
N LEU A 67 -4.73 7.54 4.20
CA LEU A 67 -4.34 6.16 3.94
C LEU A 67 -5.41 5.17 4.38
N ILE A 68 -5.95 5.33 5.60
CA ILE A 68 -7.04 4.51 6.13
C ILE A 68 -8.30 4.69 5.29
N GLY A 69 -8.64 5.94 4.90
CA GLY A 69 -9.77 6.21 4.02
C GLY A 69 -9.65 5.51 2.67
N LEU A 70 -8.47 5.53 2.04
CA LEU A 70 -8.21 4.82 0.79
C LEU A 70 -8.29 3.30 0.95
N LEU A 71 -7.77 2.75 2.05
CA LEU A 71 -7.87 1.32 2.34
C LEU A 71 -9.32 0.88 2.57
N LEU A 72 -10.12 1.69 3.28
CA LEU A 72 -11.54 1.43 3.47
C LEU A 72 -12.33 1.54 2.17
N ALA A 73 -12.06 2.57 1.36
CA ALA A 73 -12.67 2.73 0.05
C ALA A 73 -12.37 1.53 -0.86
N LEU A 74 -11.12 1.05 -0.85
CA LEU A 74 -10.71 -0.14 -1.59
C LEU A 74 -11.43 -1.41 -1.09
N ALA A 75 -11.57 -1.58 0.23
CA ALA A 75 -12.31 -2.71 0.78
C ALA A 75 -13.80 -2.70 0.37
N LEU A 76 -14.44 -1.51 0.38
CA LEU A 76 -15.82 -1.34 -0.07
C LEU A 76 -15.99 -1.59 -1.57
N ASP A 77 -15.07 -1.07 -2.38
CA ASP A 77 -15.06 -1.30 -3.83
C ASP A 77 -14.95 -2.79 -4.15
N ILE A 78 -14.08 -3.52 -3.46
CA ILE A 78 -13.95 -4.97 -3.66
C ILE A 78 -15.23 -5.71 -3.24
N ALA A 79 -15.86 -5.32 -2.13
CA ALA A 79 -17.15 -5.87 -1.74
C ALA A 79 -18.23 -5.63 -2.83
N ALA A 80 -18.22 -4.46 -3.46
CA ALA A 80 -19.11 -4.15 -4.57
C ALA A 80 -18.80 -4.99 -5.82
N ILE A 81 -17.53 -5.22 -6.16
CA ILE A 81 -17.13 -6.13 -7.26
C ILE A 81 -17.65 -7.54 -7.01
N VAL A 82 -17.43 -8.08 -5.81
CA VAL A 82 -17.89 -9.43 -5.44
C VAL A 82 -19.41 -9.53 -5.47
N PHE A 83 -20.12 -8.50 -5.01
CA PHE A 83 -21.58 -8.44 -5.10
C PHE A 83 -22.04 -8.44 -6.56
N ALA A 84 -21.45 -7.60 -7.41
CA ALA A 84 -21.77 -7.53 -8.83
C ALA A 84 -21.49 -8.87 -9.55
N GLN A 85 -20.43 -9.58 -9.16
CA GLN A 85 -20.14 -10.93 -9.66
C GLN A 85 -21.22 -11.93 -9.27
N ARG A 86 -21.58 -11.97 -7.99
CA ARG A 86 -22.59 -12.90 -7.48
C ARG A 86 -24.00 -12.60 -8.00
N SER A 87 -24.29 -11.36 -8.37
CA SER A 87 -25.57 -10.98 -8.98
C SER A 87 -25.60 -11.20 -10.50
N GLY A 88 -24.59 -11.84 -11.09
CA GLY A 88 -24.52 -12.11 -12.52
C GLY A 88 -24.14 -10.90 -13.39
N ASN A 89 -23.67 -9.79 -12.80
CA ASN A 89 -23.33 -8.56 -13.51
C ASN A 89 -21.84 -8.46 -13.91
N ASP A 90 -21.05 -9.54 -13.81
CA ASP A 90 -19.58 -9.50 -14.00
C ASP A 90 -19.13 -9.00 -15.38
N HIS A 91 -19.97 -9.17 -16.40
CA HIS A 91 -19.72 -8.76 -17.79
C HIS A 91 -20.26 -7.37 -18.13
N THR A 92 -20.85 -6.66 -17.15
CA THR A 92 -21.41 -5.33 -17.37
C THR A 92 -20.35 -4.24 -17.31
N ALA A 93 -20.63 -3.10 -17.95
CA ALA A 93 -19.78 -1.90 -17.83
C ALA A 93 -19.61 -1.43 -16.38
N LEU A 94 -20.60 -1.70 -15.51
CA LEU A 94 -20.52 -1.41 -14.08
C LEU A 94 -19.45 -2.24 -13.38
N ALA A 95 -19.41 -3.56 -13.61
CA ALA A 95 -18.37 -4.42 -13.02
C ALA A 95 -16.97 -4.05 -13.52
N THR A 96 -16.83 -3.71 -14.81
CA THR A 96 -15.57 -3.19 -15.36
C THR A 96 -15.17 -1.86 -14.72
N GLY A 97 -16.12 -0.94 -14.54
CA GLY A 97 -15.90 0.34 -13.87
C GLY A 97 -15.41 0.18 -12.43
N LEU A 98 -16.03 -0.72 -11.66
CA LEU A 98 -15.60 -1.04 -10.30
C LEU A 98 -14.19 -1.64 -10.28
N LYS A 99 -13.87 -2.58 -11.17
CA LYS A 99 -12.50 -3.14 -11.28
C LYS A 99 -11.45 -2.05 -11.58
N LEU A 100 -11.76 -1.10 -12.47
CA LEU A 100 -10.86 0.04 -12.76
C LEU A 100 -10.74 0.99 -11.58
N LEU A 101 -11.84 1.25 -10.86
CA LEU A 101 -11.83 2.04 -9.63
C LEU A 101 -10.94 1.38 -8.57
N GLY A 102 -11.02 0.06 -8.39
CA GLY A 102 -10.15 -0.69 -7.50
C GLY A 102 -8.66 -0.53 -7.83
N VAL A 103 -8.30 -0.57 -9.11
CA VAL A 103 -6.92 -0.30 -9.57
C VAL A 103 -6.50 1.14 -9.22
N ALA A 104 -7.36 2.13 -9.46
CA ALA A 104 -7.08 3.52 -9.15
C ALA A 104 -6.92 3.76 -7.63
N LEU A 105 -7.78 3.16 -6.81
CA LEU A 105 -7.70 3.21 -5.35
C LEU A 105 -6.42 2.55 -4.84
N PHE A 106 -6.05 1.39 -5.39
CA PHE A 106 -4.80 0.72 -5.06
C PHE A 106 -3.59 1.58 -5.41
N LEU A 107 -3.57 2.21 -6.59
CA LEU A 107 -2.53 3.16 -6.96
C LEU A 107 -2.49 4.36 -5.98
N GLY A 108 -3.65 4.87 -5.57
CA GLY A 108 -3.76 5.93 -4.58
C GLY A 108 -3.14 5.55 -3.23
N VAL A 109 -3.39 4.34 -2.73
CA VAL A 109 -2.78 3.81 -1.49
C VAL A 109 -1.26 3.81 -1.63
N ASN A 110 -0.73 3.24 -2.72
CA ASN A 110 0.71 3.14 -2.97
C ASN A 110 1.36 4.53 -3.12
N ALA A 111 0.77 5.42 -3.91
CA ALA A 111 1.28 6.77 -4.13
C ALA A 111 1.31 7.57 -2.83
N THR A 112 0.24 7.51 -2.02
CA THR A 112 0.16 8.25 -0.75
C THR A 112 1.23 7.77 0.24
N ALA A 113 1.38 6.44 0.38
CA ALA A 113 2.40 5.86 1.24
C ALA A 113 3.82 6.20 0.76
N ALA A 114 4.08 6.10 -0.55
CA ALA A 114 5.38 6.43 -1.15
C ALA A 114 5.73 7.92 -0.99
N ILE A 115 4.78 8.81 -1.24
CA ILE A 115 4.98 10.26 -1.06
C ILE A 115 5.28 10.59 0.39
N ASP A 116 4.51 10.04 1.35
CA ASP A 116 4.76 10.30 2.76
C ASP A 116 6.14 9.78 3.20
N LEU A 117 6.56 8.62 2.69
CA LEU A 117 7.90 8.07 2.91
C LEU A 117 8.99 8.98 2.35
N LEU A 118 8.85 9.46 1.10
CA LEU A 118 9.84 10.32 0.46
C LEU A 118 9.94 11.67 1.17
N VAL A 119 8.81 12.31 1.45
CA VAL A 119 8.75 13.67 2.01
C VAL A 119 9.15 13.69 3.49
N HIS A 120 8.71 12.73 4.29
CA HIS A 120 8.93 12.76 5.74
C HIS A 120 10.02 11.80 6.22
N GLY A 121 10.39 10.81 5.41
CA GLY A 121 11.47 9.87 5.70
C GLY A 121 12.78 10.25 4.99
N LEU A 122 12.77 10.31 3.66
CA LEU A 122 13.99 10.48 2.87
C LEU A 122 14.49 11.93 2.86
N ASN A 123 13.62 12.91 2.61
CA ASN A 123 14.00 14.32 2.49
C ASN A 123 14.75 14.85 3.73
N PRO A 124 14.29 14.61 4.98
CA PRO A 124 15.02 15.07 6.17
C PRO A 124 16.41 14.43 6.32
N VAL A 125 16.61 13.21 5.81
CA VAL A 125 17.91 12.54 5.84
C VAL A 125 18.88 13.18 4.84
N LEU A 126 18.38 13.52 3.64
CA LEU A 126 19.17 14.20 2.62
C LEU A 126 19.61 15.60 3.08
N VAL A 127 18.67 16.40 3.61
CA VAL A 127 18.97 17.75 4.13
C VAL A 127 20.05 17.71 5.22
N ARG A 128 19.91 16.80 6.22
CA ARG A 128 20.92 16.65 7.27
C ARG A 128 22.28 16.19 6.76
N ARG A 129 22.31 15.42 5.66
CA ARG A 129 23.55 14.98 5.04
C ARG A 129 24.24 16.16 4.35
N ASP A 130 23.48 16.97 3.62
CA ASP A 130 24.00 18.15 2.92
C ASP A 130 24.54 19.19 3.91
N GLU A 131 23.83 19.44 5.01
CA GLU A 131 24.31 20.28 6.12
C GLU A 131 25.65 19.78 6.70
N ARG A 132 25.79 18.48 6.94
CA ARG A 132 27.05 17.88 7.43
C ARG A 132 28.19 18.01 6.44
N ILE A 133 27.91 17.86 5.15
CA ILE A 133 28.92 18.01 4.10
C ILE A 133 29.35 19.48 3.99
N ALA A 134 28.40 20.42 4.02
CA ALA A 134 28.68 21.85 4.01
C ALA A 134 29.53 22.28 5.22
N ALA A 135 29.18 21.82 6.43
CA ALA A 135 29.94 22.10 7.64
C ALA A 135 31.38 21.56 7.58
N ARG A 136 31.58 20.35 7.01
CA ARG A 136 32.93 19.79 6.81
C ARG A 136 33.77 20.61 5.83
N ARG A 137 33.17 21.10 4.75
CA ARG A 137 33.86 21.96 3.78
C ARG A 137 34.24 23.30 4.39
N ALA A 138 33.35 23.91 5.17
CA ALA A 138 33.62 25.16 5.88
C ALA A 138 34.73 25.02 6.93
N ALA A 139 34.87 23.86 7.57
CA ALA A 139 35.95 23.58 8.53
C ALA A 139 37.31 23.27 7.88
N GLN A 140 37.35 23.04 6.56
CA GLN A 140 38.57 22.77 5.79
C GLN A 140 39.11 24.03 5.07
N GLN A 141 38.36 25.13 5.11
CA GLN A 141 38.76 26.46 4.62
C GLN A 141 39.29 27.30 5.78
#